data_AF-A0A101VZG4-F1
#
_entry.id   AF-A0A101VZG4-F1
#
_cell.length_a   1.000
_cell.length_b   1.000
_cell.length_c   1.000
_cell.angle_alpha   90.00
_cell.angle_beta   90.00
_cell.angle_gamma   90.00
#
_symmetry.space_group_name_H-M   'P 1'
#
loop_
_entity.id
_entity.type
_entity.pdbx_description
1 polymer ?
#
loop_
_entity_poly.entity_id
_entity_poly.type
_entity_poly.pdbx_seq_one_letter_code
_entity_poly.pdbx_strand_id
1 'polypeptide(L)'
;MIYNNKNTLQPPAKIGIVGGGQLGKMMAAEAKRMGYYVAVLDPTPASPASQVVDHQIIASFSDQQAIRKLAEQTDVITFEFEHIDADILCDLESEGYNVCPSGTTLKKIKNKYIQKSLLAEAGLPVPEFSKVDSLEDLEHKIEEFGLPIMLKACYGGYDGKGNYLIKHKEDIKTAYNLLQKNELMLEKFVDFKTELSIMVGSDLQGNIRYFPVAENTHEENILKITRVPASIDQDIVEKIQAITEKTLAVLDDAGVYCIEMFLGKNREIYINEIAPRPHNSGHYTIEACVTSQYEQLIRIITGMPLGSTKLLSPCVMVNILGDSKVDGPYTFEGIEKVLAEEETYLHLYGKHATTKMKKVGHLTVLNASVDEAERIALEALTKIKFKPLKEIKK
;
A
#
# COMPACT_ATOMS: atom_id res chain seq x y z
N MET A 1 13.27 -14.35 16.70
CA MET A 1 11.83 -14.58 16.48
C MET A 1 11.08 -13.53 17.27
N ILE A 2 10.51 -12.53 16.59
CA ILE A 2 9.99 -11.28 17.18
C ILE A 2 8.46 -11.32 17.39
N TYR A 3 7.78 -12.41 17.03
CA TYR A 3 6.36 -12.59 17.32
C TYR A 3 6.11 -13.99 17.88
N ASN A 4 5.58 -14.06 19.10
CA ASN A 4 5.58 -15.27 19.93
C ASN A 4 4.21 -15.96 20.03
N ASN A 5 3.26 -15.57 19.19
CA ASN A 5 1.90 -16.12 19.27
C ASN A 5 1.87 -17.54 18.69
N LYS A 6 2.20 -18.53 19.52
CA LYS A 6 2.08 -19.96 19.21
C LYS A 6 0.62 -20.41 19.08
N ASN A 7 -0.34 -19.56 19.46
CA ASN A 7 -1.75 -19.89 19.52
C ASN A 7 -2.55 -19.07 18.51
N THR A 8 -3.37 -19.76 17.73
CA THR A 8 -4.38 -19.13 16.88
C THR A 8 -5.38 -18.34 17.73
N LEU A 9 -5.60 -17.07 17.39
CA LEU A 9 -6.61 -16.21 18.01
C LEU A 9 -7.97 -16.54 17.40
N GLN A 10 -8.81 -17.27 18.14
CA GLN A 10 -10.15 -17.64 17.69
C GLN A 10 -11.13 -16.46 17.87
N PRO A 11 -12.09 -16.25 16.97
CA PRO A 11 -13.21 -15.34 17.22
C PRO A 11 -13.92 -15.66 18.55
N PRO A 12 -14.32 -14.67 19.37
CA PRO A 12 -14.37 -13.24 19.07
C PRO A 12 -13.13 -12.46 19.59
N ALA A 13 -11.91 -12.96 19.37
CA ALA A 13 -10.68 -12.21 19.64
C ALA A 13 -10.70 -10.79 19.02
N LYS A 14 -9.86 -9.92 19.56
CA LYS A 14 -9.87 -8.48 19.31
C LYS A 14 -8.66 -8.05 18.50
N ILE A 15 -8.89 -7.35 17.41
CA ILE A 15 -7.86 -6.81 16.52
C ILE A 15 -7.81 -5.30 16.68
N GLY A 16 -6.63 -4.77 16.96
CA GLY A 16 -6.32 -3.34 16.96
C GLY A 16 -5.72 -2.93 15.62
N ILE A 17 -6.24 -1.87 15.01
CA ILE A 17 -5.71 -1.29 13.78
C ILE A 17 -5.24 0.13 14.05
N VAL A 18 -3.96 0.42 13.81
CA VAL A 18 -3.44 1.79 13.80
C VAL A 18 -3.60 2.37 12.39
N GLY A 19 -4.42 3.43 12.27
CA GLY A 19 -4.85 4.02 11.01
C GLY A 19 -6.29 3.63 10.66
N GLY A 20 -7.14 4.65 10.43
CA GLY A 20 -8.56 4.49 10.15
C GLY A 20 -8.97 4.88 8.73
N GLY A 21 -8.04 4.94 7.79
CA GLY A 21 -8.25 5.13 6.37
C GLY A 21 -8.92 3.94 5.68
N GLN A 22 -8.85 3.93 4.35
CA GLN A 22 -9.58 2.96 3.54
C GLN A 22 -9.05 1.53 3.67
N LEU A 23 -7.75 1.35 3.95
CA LEU A 23 -7.17 0.02 4.08
C LEU A 23 -7.64 -0.62 5.40
N GLY A 24 -7.66 0.15 6.48
CA GLY A 24 -8.23 -0.18 7.77
C GLY A 24 -9.71 -0.52 7.67
N LYS A 25 -10.47 0.22 6.87
CA LYS A 25 -11.88 -0.11 6.57
C LYS A 25 -12.02 -1.49 5.94
N MET A 26 -11.22 -1.80 4.92
CA MET A 26 -11.30 -3.08 4.22
C MET A 26 -10.76 -4.25 5.07
N MET A 27 -9.72 -4.02 5.88
CA MET A 27 -9.27 -4.96 6.92
C MET A 27 -10.38 -5.25 7.93
N ALA A 28 -11.01 -4.20 8.46
CA ALA A 28 -12.11 -4.32 9.41
C ALA A 28 -13.29 -5.09 8.81
N ALA A 29 -13.67 -4.80 7.56
CA ALA A 29 -14.76 -5.51 6.90
C ALA A 29 -14.54 -7.04 6.87
N GLU A 30 -13.32 -7.49 6.51
CA GLU A 30 -12.98 -8.92 6.53
C GLU A 30 -12.91 -9.49 7.95
N ALA A 31 -12.32 -8.75 8.89
CA ALA A 31 -12.27 -9.16 10.29
C ALA A 31 -13.67 -9.33 10.89
N LYS A 32 -14.59 -8.40 10.61
CA LYS A 32 -15.99 -8.48 11.03
C LYS A 32 -16.71 -9.65 10.38
N ARG A 33 -16.48 -9.92 9.09
CA ARG A 33 -17.03 -11.11 8.39
C ARG A 33 -16.57 -12.41 9.06
N MET A 34 -15.34 -12.45 9.54
CA MET A 34 -14.77 -13.60 10.28
C MET A 34 -15.16 -13.66 11.77
N GLY A 35 -15.94 -12.69 12.28
CA GLY A 35 -16.45 -12.70 13.65
C GLY A 35 -15.53 -12.07 14.70
N TYR A 36 -14.49 -11.34 14.30
CA TYR A 36 -13.61 -10.63 15.23
C TYR A 36 -14.23 -9.32 15.73
N TYR A 37 -13.79 -8.92 16.92
CA TYR A 37 -13.95 -7.55 17.39
C TYR A 37 -12.82 -6.69 16.82
N VAL A 38 -13.13 -5.46 16.41
CA VAL A 38 -12.15 -4.55 15.83
C VAL A 38 -12.18 -3.21 16.55
N ALA A 39 -11.01 -2.75 16.98
CA ALA A 39 -10.78 -1.38 17.43
C ALA A 39 -9.81 -0.67 16.49
N VAL A 40 -10.03 0.62 16.25
CA VAL A 40 -9.15 1.44 15.40
C VAL A 40 -8.67 2.68 16.15
N LEU A 41 -7.42 3.07 15.90
CA LEU A 41 -6.88 4.37 16.31
C LEU A 41 -6.69 5.26 15.08
N ASP A 42 -7.33 6.42 15.07
CA ASP A 42 -7.16 7.42 14.00
C ASP A 42 -7.40 8.84 14.54
N PRO A 43 -6.62 9.86 14.12
CA PRO A 43 -6.81 11.23 14.58
C PRO A 43 -8.12 11.86 14.09
N THR A 44 -8.72 11.32 13.03
CA THR A 44 -9.94 11.85 12.41
C THR A 44 -11.17 11.16 13.00
N PRO A 45 -12.07 11.89 13.68
CA PRO A 45 -13.36 11.33 14.08
C PRO A 45 -14.13 10.81 12.87
N ALA A 46 -14.85 9.69 13.02
CA ALA A 46 -15.62 9.08 11.93
C ALA A 46 -14.78 8.77 10.67
N SER A 47 -13.52 8.37 10.88
CA SER A 47 -12.63 7.90 9.82
C SER A 47 -13.26 6.74 9.02
N PRO A 48 -12.85 6.51 7.76
CA PRO A 48 -13.38 5.42 6.94
C PRO A 48 -13.53 4.07 7.65
N ALA A 49 -12.52 3.66 8.43
CA ALA A 49 -12.57 2.41 9.17
C ALA A 49 -13.54 2.46 10.35
N SER A 50 -13.67 3.60 11.04
CA SER A 50 -14.54 3.65 12.22
C SER A 50 -16.03 3.48 11.93
N GLN A 51 -16.41 3.56 10.65
CA GLN A 51 -17.76 3.28 10.15
C GLN A 51 -18.13 1.78 10.19
N VAL A 52 -17.15 0.89 10.38
CA VAL A 52 -17.34 -0.58 10.32
C VAL A 52 -16.66 -1.34 11.46
N VAL A 53 -16.25 -0.66 12.53
CA VAL A 53 -15.57 -1.27 13.70
C VAL A 53 -16.39 -1.11 14.98
N ASP A 54 -15.99 -1.81 16.03
CA ASP A 54 -16.68 -1.80 17.32
C ASP A 54 -16.27 -0.60 18.19
N HIS A 55 -15.04 -0.10 18.03
CA HIS A 55 -14.53 1.04 18.80
C HIS A 55 -13.51 1.89 18.02
N GLN A 56 -13.58 3.21 18.20
CA GLN A 56 -12.56 4.15 17.72
C GLN A 56 -11.91 4.89 18.89
N ILE A 57 -10.57 4.87 18.92
CA ILE A 57 -9.74 5.76 19.72
C ILE A 57 -9.34 6.95 18.83
N ILE A 58 -9.73 8.15 19.23
CA ILE A 58 -9.39 9.39 18.49
C ILE A 58 -8.10 9.96 19.08
N ALA A 59 -6.97 9.74 18.39
CA ALA A 59 -5.66 10.19 18.83
C ALA A 59 -4.66 10.29 17.65
N SER A 60 -3.58 11.04 17.84
CA SER A 60 -2.48 11.12 16.87
C SER A 60 -1.75 9.77 16.75
N PHE A 61 -1.18 9.48 15.58
CA PHE A 61 -0.29 8.32 15.37
C PHE A 61 1.04 8.42 16.14
N SER A 62 1.34 9.58 16.72
CA SER A 62 2.48 9.81 17.60
C SER A 62 2.11 9.75 19.08
N ASP A 63 0.85 9.47 19.44
CA ASP A 63 0.40 9.39 20.83
C ASP A 63 0.66 7.98 21.38
N GLN A 64 1.80 7.84 22.06
CA GLN A 64 2.24 6.57 22.65
C GLN A 64 1.23 6.01 23.66
N GLN A 65 0.56 6.87 24.44
CA GLN A 65 -0.41 6.41 25.44
C GLN A 65 -1.67 5.88 24.77
N ALA A 66 -2.14 6.52 23.70
CA ALA A 66 -3.28 6.04 22.94
C ALA A 66 -3.01 4.72 22.23
N ILE A 67 -1.80 4.55 21.66
CA ILE A 67 -1.38 3.30 21.02
C ILE A 67 -1.26 2.16 22.07
N ARG A 68 -0.71 2.45 23.26
CA ARG A 68 -0.70 1.50 24.39
C ARG A 68 -2.11 1.12 24.82
N LYS A 69 -3.03 2.09 24.91
CA LYS A 69 -4.44 1.82 25.23
C LYS A 69 -5.10 0.91 24.19
N LEU A 70 -4.77 1.06 22.90
CA LEU A 70 -5.24 0.14 21.86
C LEU A 70 -4.70 -1.28 22.12
N ALA A 71 -3.42 -1.40 22.47
CA ALA A 71 -2.77 -2.67 22.79
C ALA A 71 -3.43 -3.38 23.98
N GLU A 72 -3.68 -2.64 25.07
CA GLU A 72 -4.37 -3.15 26.27
C GLU A 72 -5.79 -3.66 26.01
N GLN A 73 -6.43 -3.15 24.96
CA GLN A 73 -7.81 -3.50 24.60
C GLN A 73 -7.92 -4.60 23.55
N THR A 74 -6.81 -5.07 22.98
CA THR A 74 -6.79 -5.97 21.82
C THR A 74 -5.81 -7.13 22.01
N ASP A 75 -6.03 -8.22 21.28
CA ASP A 75 -5.18 -9.42 21.38
C ASP A 75 -4.02 -9.38 20.37
N VAL A 76 -4.16 -8.58 19.30
CA VAL A 76 -3.14 -8.30 18.30
C VAL A 76 -3.32 -6.91 17.71
N ILE A 77 -2.22 -6.22 17.44
CA ILE A 77 -2.17 -4.95 16.73
C ILE A 77 -1.60 -5.15 15.33
N THR A 78 -2.22 -4.51 14.35
CA THR A 78 -1.69 -4.28 13.02
C THR A 78 -1.83 -2.80 12.63
N PHE A 79 -1.36 -2.42 11.45
CA PHE A 79 -1.42 -1.06 10.97
C PHE A 79 -1.69 -0.98 9.47
N GLU A 80 -2.37 0.08 9.03
CA GLU A 80 -2.54 0.39 7.61
C GLU A 80 -1.59 1.46 7.08
N PHE A 81 -0.81 2.11 7.96
CA PHE A 81 -0.08 3.32 7.62
C PHE A 81 1.36 3.26 8.10
N GLU A 82 2.30 3.68 7.25
CA GLU A 82 3.75 3.53 7.52
C GLU A 82 4.34 4.71 8.31
N HIS A 83 3.62 5.82 8.48
CA HIS A 83 4.14 6.97 9.23
C HIS A 83 3.88 6.90 10.73
N ILE A 84 3.55 5.72 11.25
CA ILE A 84 3.55 5.43 12.69
C ILE A 84 4.99 5.50 13.20
N ASP A 85 5.18 5.94 14.43
CA ASP A 85 6.47 5.84 15.08
C ASP A 85 6.77 4.36 15.39
N ALA A 86 7.78 3.81 14.71
CA ALA A 86 8.11 2.40 14.82
C ALA A 86 8.76 2.06 16.17
N ASP A 87 9.31 3.05 16.89
CA ASP A 87 9.81 2.85 18.26
C ASP A 87 8.67 2.50 19.21
N ILE A 88 7.50 3.13 19.06
CA ILE A 88 6.31 2.81 19.88
C ILE A 88 5.89 1.35 19.69
N LEU A 89 5.94 0.84 18.45
CA LEU A 89 5.60 -0.55 18.16
C LEU A 89 6.62 -1.52 18.76
N CYS A 90 7.92 -1.19 18.67
CA CYS A 90 8.98 -1.98 19.32
C CYS A 90 8.85 -2.02 20.84
N ASP A 91 8.48 -0.91 21.48
CA ASP A 91 8.24 -0.86 22.92
C ASP A 91 7.10 -1.80 23.32
N LEU A 92 5.98 -1.78 22.58
CA LEU A 92 4.86 -2.68 22.81
C LEU A 92 5.25 -4.16 22.68
N GLU A 93 6.05 -4.51 21.68
CA GLU A 93 6.57 -5.87 21.51
C GLU A 93 7.41 -6.29 22.71
N SER A 94 8.27 -5.40 23.21
CA SER A 94 9.12 -5.66 24.38
C SER A 94 8.32 -5.87 25.67
N GLU A 95 7.12 -5.31 25.73
CA GLU A 95 6.16 -5.47 26.83
C GLU A 95 5.27 -6.71 26.70
N GLY A 96 5.41 -7.46 25.60
CA GLY A 96 4.71 -8.72 25.36
C GLY A 96 3.40 -8.59 24.58
N TYR A 97 3.09 -7.40 24.02
CA TYR A 97 1.96 -7.25 23.10
C TYR A 97 2.29 -7.83 21.72
N ASN A 98 1.28 -8.40 21.08
CA ASN A 98 1.41 -8.93 19.72
C ASN A 98 1.25 -7.80 18.71
N VAL A 99 2.30 -7.52 17.92
CA VAL A 99 2.28 -6.55 16.81
C VAL A 99 2.70 -7.24 15.52
N CYS A 100 1.86 -7.19 14.48
CA CYS A 100 2.15 -7.85 13.20
C CYS A 100 1.67 -6.99 12.00
N PRO A 101 2.56 -6.67 11.03
CA PRO A 101 4.01 -6.90 11.06
C PRO A 101 4.70 -6.20 12.24
N SER A 102 5.93 -6.60 12.55
CA SER A 102 6.68 -6.06 13.68
C SER A 102 7.07 -4.59 13.51
N GLY A 103 7.28 -3.89 14.63
CA GLY A 103 7.89 -2.57 14.66
C GLY A 103 9.28 -2.57 14.04
N THR A 104 10.03 -3.67 14.21
CA THR A 104 11.35 -3.85 13.58
C THR A 104 11.26 -3.85 12.06
N THR A 105 10.28 -4.56 11.49
CA THR A 105 10.02 -4.53 10.06
C THR A 105 9.65 -3.14 9.58
N LEU A 106 8.78 -2.43 10.31
CA LEU A 106 8.43 -1.05 9.98
C LEU A 106 9.67 -0.12 9.98
N LYS A 107 10.62 -0.30 10.92
CA LYS A 107 11.89 0.44 10.92
C LYS A 107 12.72 0.20 9.66
N LYS A 108 12.85 -1.05 9.23
CA LYS A 108 13.65 -1.44 8.05
C LYS A 108 13.15 -0.77 6.76
N ILE A 109 11.84 -0.59 6.63
CA ILE A 109 11.19 -0.20 5.36
C ILE A 109 10.74 1.26 5.31
N LYS A 110 10.46 1.91 6.44
CA LYS A 110 9.95 3.29 6.48
C LYS A 110 10.96 4.31 5.95
N ASN A 111 12.26 4.02 6.05
CA ASN A 111 13.33 4.80 5.43
C ASN A 111 13.72 4.18 4.09
N LYS A 112 13.50 4.89 2.97
CA LYS A 112 13.78 4.39 1.61
C LYS A 112 15.26 4.05 1.39
N TYR A 113 16.19 4.79 1.99
CA TYR A 113 17.61 4.51 1.88
C TYR A 113 17.98 3.23 2.62
N ILE A 114 17.54 3.08 3.88
CA ILE A 114 17.76 1.84 4.66
C ILE A 114 17.15 0.64 3.95
N GLN A 115 15.92 0.77 3.44
CA GLN A 115 15.25 -0.28 2.67
C GLN A 115 16.11 -0.69 1.47
N LYS A 116 16.55 0.26 0.64
CA LYS A 116 17.39 -0.02 -0.54
C LYS A 116 18.73 -0.64 -0.17
N SER A 117 19.38 -0.15 0.89
CA SER A 117 20.64 -0.71 1.40
C SER A 117 20.49 -2.17 1.80
N LEU A 118 19.48 -2.53 2.58
CA LEU A 118 19.23 -3.90 3.00
C LEU A 118 18.99 -4.84 1.81
N LEU A 119 18.23 -4.38 0.81
CA LEU A 119 17.97 -5.15 -0.41
C LEU A 119 19.25 -5.33 -1.24
N ALA A 120 20.03 -4.26 -1.42
CA ALA A 120 21.27 -4.30 -2.19
C ALA A 120 22.34 -5.19 -1.53
N GLU A 121 22.50 -5.11 -0.21
CA GLU A 121 23.39 -5.97 0.58
C GLU A 121 23.02 -7.45 0.46
N ALA A 122 21.72 -7.74 0.38
CA ALA A 122 21.25 -9.09 0.11
C ALA A 122 21.47 -9.52 -1.36
N GLY A 123 21.88 -8.63 -2.26
CA GLY A 123 22.01 -8.89 -3.69
C GLY A 123 20.65 -9.03 -4.39
N LEU A 124 19.63 -8.30 -3.93
CA LEU A 124 18.38 -8.10 -4.65
C LEU A 124 18.54 -6.97 -5.67
N PRO A 125 17.86 -7.04 -6.82
CA PRO A 125 18.04 -6.05 -7.86
C PRO A 125 17.31 -4.77 -7.49
N VAL A 126 18.08 -3.74 -7.12
CA VAL A 126 17.59 -2.37 -6.95
C VAL A 126 18.36 -1.47 -7.92
N PRO A 127 17.78 -0.36 -8.40
CA PRO A 127 18.50 0.60 -9.20
C PRO A 127 19.64 1.20 -8.39
N GLU A 128 20.72 1.61 -9.06
CA GLU A 128 21.86 2.27 -8.42
C GLU A 128 21.38 3.47 -7.61
N PHE A 129 21.81 3.59 -6.35
CA PHE A 129 21.36 4.63 -5.45
C PHE A 129 22.48 5.09 -4.51
N SER A 130 22.32 6.28 -3.94
CA SER A 130 23.22 6.82 -2.93
C SER A 130 22.48 7.76 -1.99
N LYS A 131 22.95 7.86 -0.74
CA LYS A 131 22.47 8.89 0.20
C LYS A 131 22.83 10.27 -0.34
N VAL A 132 22.15 11.34 0.07
CA VAL A 132 22.51 12.72 -0.26
C VAL A 132 22.59 13.52 1.03
N ASP A 133 23.79 14.02 1.35
CA ASP A 133 24.06 14.71 2.62
C ASP A 133 24.09 16.25 2.48
N SER A 134 24.34 16.77 1.28
CA SER A 134 24.29 18.21 0.97
C SER A 134 23.98 18.50 -0.50
N LEU A 135 23.84 19.78 -0.87
CA LEU A 135 23.67 20.20 -2.26
C LEU A 135 24.93 19.89 -3.09
N GLU A 136 26.11 20.17 -2.54
CA GLU A 136 27.39 19.90 -3.20
C GLU A 136 27.60 18.39 -3.40
N ASP A 137 27.19 17.58 -2.42
CA ASP A 137 27.21 16.12 -2.52
C ASP A 137 26.25 15.60 -3.61
N LEU A 138 25.05 16.19 -3.73
CA LEU A 138 24.13 15.89 -4.83
C LEU A 138 24.73 16.22 -6.20
N GLU A 139 25.36 17.40 -6.34
CA GLU A 139 26.01 17.82 -7.58
C GLU A 139 27.13 16.85 -7.97
N HIS A 140 27.99 16.48 -7.02
CA HIS A 140 29.07 15.51 -7.25
C HIS A 140 28.55 14.15 -7.69
N LYS A 141 27.56 13.59 -6.97
CA LYS A 141 26.98 12.29 -7.32
C LYS A 141 26.28 12.28 -8.67
N ILE A 142 25.72 13.40 -9.11
CA ILE A 142 25.15 13.52 -10.46
C ILE A 142 26.25 13.41 -11.54
N GLU A 143 27.48 13.85 -11.26
CA GLU A 143 28.62 13.67 -12.18
C GLU A 143 29.04 12.20 -12.28
N GLU A 144 28.90 11.42 -11.19
CA GLU A 144 29.18 9.98 -11.16
C GLU A 144 28.07 9.13 -11.80
N PHE A 145 26.81 9.38 -11.44
CA PHE A 145 25.66 8.58 -11.85
C PHE A 145 25.18 8.91 -13.28
N GLY A 146 25.42 10.15 -13.71
CA GLY A 146 24.82 10.71 -14.93
C GLY A 146 23.33 11.03 -14.75
N LEU A 147 22.79 11.83 -15.68
CA LEU A 147 21.36 12.17 -15.73
C LEU A 147 20.61 11.25 -16.73
N PRO A 148 19.30 11.00 -16.53
CA PRO A 148 18.44 11.51 -15.46
C PRO A 148 18.53 10.71 -14.15
N ILE A 149 18.23 11.37 -13.02
CA ILE A 149 18.14 10.74 -11.70
C ILE A 149 16.86 11.14 -10.96
N MET A 150 16.42 10.27 -10.05
CA MET A 150 15.31 10.52 -9.14
C MET A 150 15.84 10.89 -7.76
N LEU A 151 15.63 12.13 -7.34
CA LEU A 151 15.88 12.56 -5.96
C LEU A 151 14.66 12.21 -5.10
N LYS A 152 14.87 11.54 -3.97
CA LYS A 152 13.81 11.07 -3.08
C LYS A 152 14.08 11.51 -1.64
N ALA A 153 13.04 11.95 -0.95
CA ALA A 153 13.03 12.01 0.50
C ALA A 153 12.97 10.58 1.06
N CYS A 154 13.83 10.29 2.04
CA CYS A 154 13.93 8.97 2.66
C CYS A 154 12.68 8.62 3.48
N TYR A 155 11.94 9.63 3.97
CA TYR A 155 10.73 9.46 4.77
C TYR A 155 9.56 10.23 4.16
N GLY A 156 8.33 9.80 4.47
CA GLY A 156 7.12 10.59 4.24
C GLY A 156 6.67 10.73 2.78
N GLY A 157 7.38 10.11 1.84
CA GLY A 157 7.01 10.12 0.42
C GLY A 157 5.85 9.17 0.12
N TYR A 158 4.84 9.64 -0.61
CA TYR A 158 3.69 8.86 -1.09
C TYR A 158 3.06 9.56 -2.29
N ASP A 159 2.46 8.80 -3.22
CA ASP A 159 1.72 9.37 -4.37
C ASP A 159 2.53 10.47 -5.12
N GLY A 160 3.82 10.21 -5.36
CA GLY A 160 4.77 11.15 -5.97
C GLY A 160 5.36 12.23 -5.07
N LYS A 161 4.70 12.56 -3.95
CA LYS A 161 5.25 13.53 -2.97
C LYS A 161 6.56 12.99 -2.41
N GLY A 162 7.51 13.88 -2.21
CA GLY A 162 8.85 13.49 -1.75
C GLY A 162 9.75 12.94 -2.85
N ASN A 163 9.35 12.98 -4.13
CA ASN A 163 10.22 12.59 -5.25
C ASN A 163 10.35 13.76 -6.25
N TYR A 164 11.50 13.86 -6.91
CA TYR A 164 11.76 14.83 -7.96
C TYR A 164 12.68 14.23 -9.03
N LEU A 165 12.21 14.20 -10.29
CA LEU A 165 13.01 13.74 -11.43
C LEU A 165 13.89 14.88 -11.94
N ILE A 166 15.19 14.77 -11.74
CA ILE A 166 16.19 15.71 -12.24
C ILE A 166 16.63 15.24 -13.63
N LYS A 167 16.26 16.00 -14.67
CA LYS A 167 16.64 15.72 -16.06
C LYS A 167 17.79 16.59 -16.53
N HIS A 168 17.89 17.79 -15.99
CA HIS A 168 18.89 18.78 -16.38
C HIS A 168 19.61 19.33 -15.15
N LYS A 169 20.85 19.82 -15.32
CA LYS A 169 21.66 20.33 -14.20
C LYS A 169 21.01 21.54 -13.52
N GLU A 170 20.23 22.31 -14.27
CA GLU A 170 19.50 23.48 -13.82
C GLU A 170 18.40 23.14 -12.80
N ASP A 171 17.91 21.89 -12.80
CA ASP A 171 16.86 21.43 -11.89
C ASP A 171 17.39 21.10 -10.48
N ILE A 172 18.69 20.89 -10.33
CA ILE A 172 19.33 20.33 -9.10
C ILE A 172 18.97 21.17 -7.87
N LYS A 173 19.23 22.48 -7.93
CA LYS A 173 18.99 23.39 -6.80
C LYS A 173 17.52 23.47 -6.43
N THR A 174 16.62 23.42 -7.42
CA THR A 174 15.17 23.43 -7.21
C THR A 174 14.72 22.14 -6.51
N ALA A 175 15.17 20.99 -7.01
CA ALA A 175 14.86 19.67 -6.47
C ALA A 175 15.35 19.53 -5.02
N TYR A 176 16.60 19.93 -4.76
CA TYR A 176 17.19 19.89 -3.42
C TYR A 176 16.41 20.78 -2.45
N ASN A 177 16.16 22.04 -2.82
CA ASN A 177 15.44 22.97 -1.94
C ASN A 177 14.03 22.51 -1.59
N LEU A 178 13.37 21.80 -2.51
CA LEU A 178 12.04 21.24 -2.29
C LEU A 178 12.05 20.12 -1.22
N LEU A 179 13.10 19.30 -1.18
CA LEU A 179 13.11 18.06 -0.40
C LEU A 179 14.02 18.09 0.85
N GLN A 180 15.01 19.00 0.93
CA GLN A 180 16.08 19.06 1.96
C GLN A 180 15.62 19.12 3.44
N LYS A 181 14.32 19.31 3.71
CA LYS A 181 13.78 19.22 5.06
C LYS A 181 13.78 17.79 5.61
N ASN A 182 14.00 16.80 4.75
CA ASN A 182 14.11 15.39 5.10
C ASN A 182 15.50 14.89 4.73
N GLU A 183 15.89 13.74 5.30
CA GLU A 183 16.99 12.95 4.74
C GLU A 183 16.70 12.63 3.27
N LEU A 184 17.73 12.71 2.42
CA LEU A 184 17.61 12.54 0.99
C LEU A 184 18.45 11.35 0.51
N MET A 185 17.97 10.76 -0.58
CA MET A 185 18.73 9.82 -1.40
C MET A 185 18.48 10.14 -2.88
N LEU A 186 19.41 9.77 -3.73
CA LEU A 186 19.22 9.73 -5.18
C LEU A 186 19.22 8.29 -5.67
N GLU A 187 18.55 8.09 -6.80
CA GLU A 187 18.47 6.82 -7.48
C GLU A 187 18.59 7.07 -8.99
N LYS A 188 19.34 6.24 -9.69
CA LYS A 188 19.42 6.27 -11.15
C LYS A 188 18.03 6.02 -11.72
N PHE A 189 17.62 6.88 -12.66
CA PHE A 189 16.31 6.73 -13.26
C PHE A 189 16.25 5.44 -14.10
N VAL A 190 15.30 4.57 -13.80
CA VAL A 190 15.10 3.32 -14.55
C VAL A 190 14.24 3.62 -15.77
N ASP A 191 14.77 3.36 -16.96
CA ASP A 191 14.00 3.40 -18.21
C ASP A 191 13.21 2.09 -18.36
N PHE A 192 12.08 2.02 -17.67
CA PHE A 192 11.24 0.82 -17.61
C PHE A 192 10.22 0.75 -18.75
N LYS A 193 9.85 -0.47 -19.11
CA LYS A 193 8.74 -0.79 -20.03
C LYS A 193 7.40 -0.76 -19.29
N THR A 194 7.36 -1.35 -18.10
CA THR A 194 6.12 -1.56 -17.33
C THR A 194 6.43 -1.52 -15.83
N GLU A 195 5.51 -0.97 -15.04
CA GLU A 195 5.52 -1.07 -13.58
C GLU A 195 4.71 -2.29 -13.15
N LEU A 196 5.27 -3.10 -12.26
CA LEU A 196 4.67 -4.32 -11.77
C LEU A 196 4.53 -4.25 -10.25
N SER A 197 3.59 -5.01 -9.69
CA SER A 197 3.60 -5.31 -8.27
C SER A 197 3.19 -6.75 -8.02
N ILE A 198 3.73 -7.34 -6.97
CA ILE A 198 3.25 -8.60 -6.42
C ILE A 198 2.83 -8.39 -4.97
N MET A 199 1.60 -8.78 -4.66
CA MET A 199 1.16 -8.92 -3.29
C MET A 199 1.57 -10.30 -2.78
N VAL A 200 2.04 -10.38 -1.54
CA VAL A 200 2.43 -11.65 -0.94
C VAL A 200 2.01 -11.69 0.54
N GLY A 201 1.45 -12.81 0.96
CA GLY A 201 1.21 -13.10 2.37
C GLY A 201 2.27 -14.08 2.88
N SER A 202 2.92 -13.74 3.99
CA SER A 202 3.89 -14.59 4.70
C SER A 202 3.43 -14.78 6.14
N ASP A 203 3.38 -16.02 6.61
CA ASP A 203 3.06 -16.32 8.01
C ASP A 203 4.31 -16.60 8.86
N LEU A 204 4.07 -16.77 10.16
CA LEU A 204 5.11 -17.01 11.17
C LEU A 204 5.74 -18.41 11.07
N GLN A 205 5.12 -19.31 10.31
CA GLN A 205 5.64 -20.64 10.04
C GLN A 205 6.50 -20.65 8.76
N GLY A 206 6.65 -19.50 8.10
CA GLY A 206 7.39 -19.37 6.84
C GLY A 206 6.58 -19.84 5.62
N ASN A 207 5.28 -20.07 5.75
CA ASN A 207 4.45 -20.33 4.58
C ASN A 207 4.23 -19.03 3.81
N ILE A 208 4.33 -19.12 2.50
CA ILE A 208 4.17 -17.97 1.60
C ILE A 208 3.02 -18.24 0.63
N ARG A 209 2.26 -17.19 0.31
CA ARG A 209 1.25 -17.18 -0.76
C ARG A 209 1.40 -15.95 -1.63
N TYR A 210 1.66 -16.17 -2.91
CA TYR A 210 1.80 -15.13 -3.93
C TYR A 210 0.45 -14.86 -4.57
N PHE A 211 0.05 -13.59 -4.62
CA PHE A 211 -0.99 -13.17 -5.52
C PHE A 211 -0.47 -13.09 -6.96
N PRO A 212 -1.37 -13.12 -7.96
CA PRO A 212 -1.00 -12.86 -9.35
C PRO A 212 -0.22 -11.55 -9.49
N VAL A 213 0.80 -11.55 -10.35
CA VAL A 213 1.54 -10.32 -10.67
C VAL A 213 0.60 -9.36 -11.38
N ALA A 214 0.60 -8.12 -10.91
CA ALA A 214 -0.22 -7.05 -11.45
C ALA A 214 0.64 -6.06 -12.24
N GLU A 215 0.09 -5.56 -13.34
CA GLU A 215 0.66 -4.45 -14.12
C GLU A 215 -0.02 -3.14 -13.68
N ASN A 216 0.78 -2.13 -13.35
CA ASN A 216 0.32 -0.88 -12.79
C ASN A 216 0.61 0.28 -13.74
N THR A 217 -0.34 1.18 -13.89
CA THR A 217 -0.17 2.45 -14.60
C THR A 217 -0.40 3.60 -13.63
N HIS A 218 0.59 4.47 -13.51
CA HIS A 218 0.52 5.70 -12.71
C HIS A 218 0.31 6.93 -13.60
N GLU A 219 -0.50 7.87 -13.13
CA GLU A 219 -0.68 9.19 -13.72
C GLU A 219 -0.45 10.25 -12.63
N GLU A 220 0.36 11.27 -12.91
CA GLU A 220 0.83 12.24 -11.90
C GLU A 220 1.43 11.56 -10.65
N ASN A 221 2.09 10.39 -10.82
CA ASN A 221 2.63 9.53 -9.76
C ASN A 221 1.58 8.90 -8.81
N ILE A 222 0.32 8.83 -9.24
CA ILE A 222 -0.77 8.19 -8.51
C ILE A 222 -1.25 6.99 -9.30
N LEU A 223 -1.42 5.85 -8.61
CA LEU A 223 -1.90 4.63 -9.24
C LEU A 223 -3.29 4.87 -9.85
N LYS A 224 -3.40 4.71 -11.17
CA LYS A 224 -4.63 4.90 -11.93
C LYS A 224 -5.30 3.56 -12.24
N ILE A 225 -4.53 2.62 -12.80
CA ILE A 225 -5.01 1.35 -13.33
C ILE A 225 -4.12 0.22 -12.81
N THR A 226 -4.73 -0.88 -12.40
CA THR A 226 -4.05 -2.16 -12.13
C THR A 226 -4.69 -3.25 -12.99
N ARG A 227 -3.90 -3.90 -13.85
CA ARG A 227 -4.31 -4.98 -14.76
C ARG A 227 -3.82 -6.32 -14.22
N VAL A 228 -4.70 -7.33 -14.17
CA VAL A 228 -4.37 -8.66 -13.64
C VAL A 228 -5.01 -9.77 -14.51
N PRO A 229 -4.24 -10.78 -14.95
CA PRO A 229 -2.79 -10.92 -14.77
C PRO A 229 -2.01 -9.87 -15.58
N ALA A 230 -0.80 -9.54 -15.12
CA ALA A 230 0.12 -8.71 -15.90
C ALA A 230 0.44 -9.36 -17.26
N SER A 231 0.56 -8.55 -18.31
CA SER A 231 0.88 -9.02 -19.66
C SER A 231 2.39 -9.30 -19.82
N ILE A 232 2.90 -10.30 -19.09
CA ILE A 232 4.31 -10.69 -19.04
C ILE A 232 4.49 -12.20 -19.23
N ASP A 233 5.68 -12.60 -19.69
CA ASP A 233 6.01 -14.01 -19.88
C ASP A 233 6.14 -14.75 -18.55
N GLN A 234 5.88 -16.07 -18.57
CA GLN A 234 5.92 -16.92 -17.39
C GLN A 234 7.30 -16.94 -16.71
N ASP A 235 8.41 -16.86 -17.45
CA ASP A 235 9.76 -16.80 -16.87
C ASP A 235 10.00 -15.51 -16.08
N ILE A 236 9.31 -14.42 -16.42
CA ILE A 236 9.36 -13.17 -15.66
C ILE A 236 8.59 -13.32 -14.35
N VAL A 237 7.43 -13.99 -14.37
CA VAL A 237 6.66 -14.29 -13.16
C VAL A 237 7.51 -15.12 -12.17
N GLU A 238 8.19 -16.16 -12.67
CA GLU A 238 9.07 -17.01 -11.85
C GLU A 238 10.25 -16.21 -11.26
N LYS A 239 10.87 -15.32 -12.05
CA LYS A 239 11.92 -14.41 -11.55
C LYS A 239 11.40 -13.48 -10.45
N ILE A 240 10.20 -12.93 -10.61
CA ILE A 240 9.55 -12.07 -9.61
C ILE A 240 9.30 -12.86 -8.31
N GLN A 241 8.84 -14.11 -8.40
CA GLN A 241 8.62 -14.97 -7.24
C GLN A 241 9.94 -15.26 -6.50
N ALA A 242 11.02 -15.57 -7.22
CA ALA A 242 12.34 -15.78 -6.62
C ALA A 242 12.89 -14.50 -5.93
N ILE A 243 12.71 -13.33 -6.55
CA ILE A 243 13.03 -12.03 -5.96
C ILE A 243 12.19 -11.80 -4.70
N THR A 244 10.91 -12.15 -4.74
CA THR A 244 9.97 -12.01 -3.60
C THR A 244 10.38 -12.88 -2.43
N GLU A 245 10.70 -14.16 -2.64
CA GLU A 245 11.18 -15.07 -1.60
C GLU A 245 12.40 -14.52 -0.89
N LYS A 246 13.40 -14.09 -1.66
CA LYS A 246 14.62 -13.52 -1.12
C LYS A 246 14.37 -12.20 -0.40
N THR A 247 13.42 -11.39 -0.88
CA THR A 247 12.99 -10.16 -0.20
C THR A 247 12.36 -10.45 1.15
N LEU A 248 11.44 -11.42 1.22
CA LEU A 248 10.80 -11.84 2.46
C LEU A 248 11.81 -12.39 3.47
N ALA A 249 12.84 -13.10 3.01
CA ALA A 249 13.93 -13.57 3.88
C ALA A 249 14.75 -12.41 4.50
N VAL A 250 14.87 -11.27 3.81
CA VAL A 250 15.55 -10.07 4.35
C VAL A 250 14.67 -9.35 5.39
N LEU A 251 13.36 -9.32 5.14
CA LEU A 251 12.40 -8.73 6.08
C LEU A 251 12.29 -9.60 7.35
N ASP A 252 12.28 -10.93 7.18
CA ASP A 252 12.22 -11.95 8.24
C ASP A 252 11.05 -11.73 9.21
N ASP A 253 9.85 -11.56 8.64
CA ASP A 253 8.66 -11.25 9.41
C ASP A 253 7.38 -11.70 8.71
N ALA A 254 6.30 -11.79 9.48
CA ALA A 254 4.97 -12.14 8.99
C ALA A 254 4.17 -10.89 8.61
N GLY A 255 3.32 -11.03 7.60
CA GLY A 255 2.47 -9.96 7.13
C GLY A 255 2.04 -10.11 5.69
N VAL A 256 1.32 -9.09 5.21
CA VAL A 256 1.08 -8.89 3.79
C VAL A 256 2.04 -7.81 3.31
N TYR A 257 2.75 -8.09 2.21
CA TYR A 257 3.70 -7.17 1.61
C TYR A 257 3.30 -6.89 0.17
N CYS A 258 3.48 -5.64 -0.26
CA CYS A 258 3.53 -5.28 -1.67
C CYS A 258 4.98 -5.02 -2.04
N ILE A 259 5.46 -5.68 -3.09
CA ILE A 259 6.76 -5.38 -3.70
C ILE A 259 6.46 -4.74 -5.04
N GLU A 260 6.77 -3.46 -5.17
CA GLU A 260 6.70 -2.73 -6.43
C GLU A 260 7.99 -2.91 -7.21
N MET A 261 7.86 -3.09 -8.51
CA MET A 261 8.98 -3.40 -9.40
C MET A 261 8.88 -2.64 -10.71
N PHE A 262 10.03 -2.38 -11.30
CA PHE A 262 10.18 -1.95 -12.68
C PHE A 262 10.62 -3.12 -13.54
N LEU A 263 9.92 -3.38 -14.63
CA LEU A 263 10.38 -4.26 -15.69
C LEU A 263 11.04 -3.41 -16.78
N GLY A 264 12.36 -3.52 -16.92
CA GLY A 264 13.16 -2.82 -17.90
C GLY A 264 12.99 -3.35 -19.32
N LYS A 265 13.48 -2.59 -20.31
CA LYS A 265 13.33 -2.92 -21.74
C LYS A 265 14.09 -4.19 -22.13
N ASN A 266 15.18 -4.52 -21.43
CA ASN A 266 15.93 -5.76 -21.65
C ASN A 266 15.53 -6.88 -20.67
N ARG A 267 14.31 -6.78 -20.10
CA ARG A 267 13.71 -7.77 -19.19
C ARG A 267 14.37 -7.86 -17.81
N GLU A 268 15.19 -6.88 -17.45
CA GLU A 268 15.69 -6.68 -16.09
C GLU A 268 14.56 -6.28 -15.14
N ILE A 269 14.61 -6.75 -13.90
CA ILE A 269 13.62 -6.42 -12.87
C ILE A 269 14.34 -5.64 -11.78
N TYR A 270 13.79 -4.50 -11.38
CA TYR A 270 14.29 -3.74 -10.24
C TYR A 270 13.19 -3.54 -9.21
N ILE A 271 13.47 -3.80 -7.94
CA ILE A 271 12.57 -3.44 -6.84
C ILE A 271 12.57 -1.92 -6.70
N ASN A 272 11.41 -1.29 -6.86
CA ASN A 272 11.20 0.12 -6.63
C ASN A 272 11.09 0.40 -5.13
N GLU A 273 10.07 -0.18 -4.49
CA GLU A 273 9.78 -0.04 -3.06
C GLU A 273 8.97 -1.23 -2.52
N ILE A 274 8.98 -1.38 -1.19
CA ILE A 274 8.24 -2.39 -0.46
C ILE A 274 7.33 -1.72 0.58
N ALA A 275 6.06 -2.13 0.61
CA ALA A 275 5.10 -1.74 1.64
C ALA A 275 4.71 -2.97 2.50
N PRO A 276 4.80 -2.90 3.85
CA PRO A 276 4.50 -4.01 4.79
C PRO A 276 3.01 -4.11 5.13
N ARG A 277 2.15 -3.85 4.16
CA ARG A 277 0.71 -3.71 4.40
C ARG A 277 -0.06 -4.06 3.14
N PRO A 278 -1.38 -4.23 3.25
CA PRO A 278 -2.26 -4.16 2.11
C PRO A 278 -1.98 -2.90 1.28
N HIS A 279 -2.01 -3.06 -0.04
CA HIS A 279 -1.61 -2.03 -0.98
C HIS A 279 -2.73 -1.73 -1.99
N ASN A 280 -2.66 -0.54 -2.58
CA ASN A 280 -3.65 -0.06 -3.54
C ASN A 280 -3.72 -0.96 -4.77
N SER A 281 -2.56 -1.37 -5.31
CA SER A 281 -2.49 -2.32 -6.42
C SER A 281 -2.96 -3.74 -6.07
N GLY A 282 -3.30 -4.01 -4.81
CA GLY A 282 -3.89 -5.28 -4.38
C GLY A 282 -5.41 -5.26 -4.24
N HIS A 283 -6.10 -4.12 -4.46
CA HIS A 283 -7.56 -4.03 -4.21
C HIS A 283 -8.36 -5.01 -5.07
N TYR A 284 -7.88 -5.30 -6.29
CA TYR A 284 -8.48 -6.29 -7.19
C TYR A 284 -8.72 -7.67 -6.53
N THR A 285 -7.93 -8.01 -5.51
CA THR A 285 -8.00 -9.31 -4.82
C THR A 285 -9.31 -9.53 -4.08
N ILE A 286 -10.09 -8.47 -3.79
CA ILE A 286 -11.39 -8.60 -3.12
C ILE A 286 -12.36 -9.39 -4.01
N GLU A 287 -12.42 -9.06 -5.30
CA GLU A 287 -13.35 -9.69 -6.24
C GLU A 287 -12.71 -10.82 -7.06
N ALA A 288 -11.43 -10.66 -7.44
CA ALA A 288 -10.83 -11.52 -8.46
C ALA A 288 -10.04 -12.70 -7.88
N CYS A 289 -9.81 -12.76 -6.58
CA CYS A 289 -9.07 -13.84 -5.93
C CYS A 289 -9.94 -14.61 -4.92
N VAL A 290 -9.56 -15.85 -4.63
CA VAL A 290 -10.27 -16.67 -3.61
C VAL A 290 -10.22 -16.03 -2.21
N THR A 291 -9.12 -15.37 -1.87
CA THR A 291 -8.90 -14.69 -0.60
C THR A 291 -8.40 -13.29 -0.90
N SER A 292 -8.98 -12.26 -0.29
CA SER A 292 -8.50 -10.88 -0.46
C SER A 292 -7.18 -10.67 0.28
N GLN A 293 -6.38 -9.68 -0.13
CA GLN A 293 -5.17 -9.30 0.63
C GLN A 293 -5.49 -8.92 2.09
N TYR A 294 -6.72 -8.45 2.34
CA TYR A 294 -7.21 -8.04 3.65
C TYR A 294 -7.50 -9.26 4.51
N GLU A 295 -8.30 -10.21 4.02
CA GLU A 295 -8.53 -11.48 4.71
C GLU A 295 -7.22 -12.23 4.94
N GLN A 296 -6.32 -12.20 3.96
CA GLN A 296 -5.00 -12.80 4.07
C GLN A 296 -4.20 -12.23 5.24
N LEU A 297 -4.21 -10.90 5.43
CA LEU A 297 -3.60 -10.27 6.60
C LEU A 297 -4.31 -10.66 7.90
N ILE A 298 -5.66 -10.63 7.94
CA ILE A 298 -6.41 -11.05 9.13
C ILE A 298 -6.05 -12.47 9.54
N ARG A 299 -5.95 -13.39 8.58
CA ARG A 299 -5.51 -14.77 8.83
C ARG A 299 -4.10 -14.82 9.41
N ILE A 300 -3.16 -14.07 8.84
CA ILE A 300 -1.76 -14.01 9.31
C ILE A 300 -1.68 -13.51 10.76
N ILE A 301 -2.25 -12.34 11.06
CA ILE A 301 -2.12 -11.72 12.39
C ILE A 301 -2.85 -12.53 13.48
N THR A 302 -3.87 -13.31 13.11
CA THR A 302 -4.62 -14.18 14.03
C THR A 302 -4.09 -15.62 14.06
N GLY A 303 -3.06 -15.96 13.30
CA GLY A 303 -2.50 -17.32 13.24
C GLY A 303 -3.44 -18.37 12.62
N MET A 304 -4.33 -17.95 11.73
CA MET A 304 -5.17 -18.83 10.91
C MET A 304 -4.41 -19.29 9.65
N PRO A 305 -4.78 -20.45 9.06
CA PRO A 305 -4.18 -20.91 7.83
C PRO A 305 -4.34 -19.92 6.68
N LEU A 306 -3.26 -19.73 5.90
CA LEU A 306 -3.27 -18.88 4.72
C LEU A 306 -4.33 -19.33 3.70
N GLY A 307 -4.99 -18.34 3.11
CA GLY A 307 -5.96 -18.55 2.05
C GLY A 307 -5.32 -18.91 0.73
N SER A 308 -6.14 -19.39 -0.21
CA SER A 308 -5.73 -19.50 -1.60
C SER A 308 -5.72 -18.12 -2.23
N THR A 309 -4.64 -17.79 -2.95
CA THR A 309 -4.49 -16.55 -3.72
C THR A 309 -4.82 -16.74 -5.20
N LYS A 310 -5.44 -17.87 -5.55
CA LYS A 310 -5.81 -18.21 -6.93
C LYS A 310 -6.67 -17.09 -7.54
N LEU A 311 -6.29 -16.65 -8.74
CA LEU A 311 -7.11 -15.78 -9.58
C LEU A 311 -8.31 -16.57 -10.11
N LEU A 312 -9.51 -16.05 -9.87
CA LEU A 312 -10.78 -16.61 -10.32
C LEU A 312 -11.18 -16.07 -11.69
N SER A 313 -10.92 -14.79 -11.96
CA SER A 313 -11.15 -14.13 -13.24
C SER A 313 -10.08 -13.07 -13.49
N PRO A 314 -9.64 -12.85 -14.74
CA PRO A 314 -8.91 -11.64 -15.08
C PRO A 314 -9.73 -10.39 -14.74
N CYS A 315 -9.04 -9.31 -14.44
CA CYS A 315 -9.68 -8.10 -13.95
C CYS A 315 -8.84 -6.84 -14.17
N VAL A 316 -9.51 -5.70 -14.08
CA VAL A 316 -8.89 -4.38 -14.02
C VAL A 316 -9.46 -3.60 -12.83
N MET A 317 -8.58 -3.06 -12.01
CA MET A 317 -8.94 -2.13 -10.94
C MET A 317 -8.59 -0.70 -11.36
N VAL A 318 -9.50 0.25 -11.17
CA VAL A 318 -9.27 1.69 -11.38
C VAL A 318 -9.61 2.49 -10.13
N ASN A 319 -8.77 3.46 -9.78
CA ASN A 319 -9.03 4.35 -8.66
C ASN A 319 -10.10 5.40 -8.98
N ILE A 320 -10.97 5.68 -8.02
CA ILE A 320 -11.88 6.82 -8.06
C ILE A 320 -11.24 7.96 -7.26
N LEU A 321 -10.81 9.00 -7.98
CA LEU A 321 -10.09 10.15 -7.43
C LEU A 321 -11.01 11.37 -7.37
N GLY A 322 -10.82 12.21 -6.34
CA GLY A 322 -11.55 13.46 -6.19
C GLY A 322 -11.33 14.45 -7.32
N ASP A 323 -12.41 15.07 -7.78
CA ASP A 323 -12.40 16.13 -8.81
C ASP A 323 -11.99 17.48 -8.21
N SER A 324 -11.12 18.21 -8.91
CA SER A 324 -10.79 19.62 -8.65
C SER A 324 -11.99 20.57 -8.48
N LYS A 325 -13.15 20.24 -9.05
CA LYS A 325 -14.37 21.06 -8.98
C LYS A 325 -15.13 20.93 -7.66
N VAL A 326 -14.81 19.92 -6.85
CA VAL A 326 -15.48 19.66 -5.57
C VAL A 326 -14.42 19.52 -4.48
N ASP A 327 -14.34 20.52 -3.62
CA ASP A 327 -13.51 20.51 -2.41
C ASP A 327 -14.43 20.57 -1.19
N GLY A 328 -14.26 19.60 -0.27
CA GLY A 328 -15.08 19.46 0.93
C GLY A 328 -16.11 18.33 0.85
N PRO A 329 -17.21 18.42 1.62
CA PRO A 329 -18.26 17.41 1.65
C PRO A 329 -18.88 17.15 0.29
N TYR A 330 -19.05 15.87 -0.06
CA TYR A 330 -19.45 15.46 -1.39
C TYR A 330 -20.45 14.31 -1.40
N THR A 331 -21.09 14.14 -2.55
CA THR A 331 -21.87 12.96 -2.93
C THR A 331 -21.60 12.63 -4.40
N PHE A 332 -22.17 11.54 -4.88
CA PHE A 332 -22.01 11.06 -6.25
C PHE A 332 -23.33 11.16 -7.04
N GLU A 333 -23.21 11.33 -8.35
CA GLU A 333 -24.23 11.00 -9.35
C GLU A 333 -23.68 9.90 -10.27
N GLY A 334 -24.55 9.01 -10.74
CA GLY A 334 -24.21 7.99 -11.74
C GLY A 334 -23.74 6.67 -11.16
N ILE A 335 -23.75 6.52 -9.83
CA ILE A 335 -23.43 5.26 -9.15
C ILE A 335 -24.38 4.14 -9.60
N GLU A 336 -25.66 4.45 -9.77
CA GLU A 336 -26.67 3.51 -10.27
C GLU A 336 -26.35 2.98 -11.68
N LYS A 337 -25.67 3.79 -12.50
CA LYS A 337 -25.25 3.38 -13.85
C LYS A 337 -24.02 2.49 -13.82
N VAL A 338 -23.10 2.75 -12.89
CA VAL A 338 -21.94 1.89 -12.66
C VAL A 338 -22.37 0.53 -12.13
N LEU A 339 -23.27 0.51 -11.15
CA LEU A 339 -23.79 -0.72 -10.55
C LEU A 339 -24.70 -1.54 -11.50
N ALA A 340 -25.14 -0.94 -12.61
CA ALA A 340 -25.88 -1.64 -13.65
C ALA A 340 -24.96 -2.38 -14.64
N GLU A 341 -23.66 -2.07 -14.68
CA GLU A 341 -22.69 -2.81 -15.48
C GLU A 341 -22.40 -4.17 -14.83
N GLU A 342 -22.55 -5.24 -15.61
CA GLU A 342 -22.25 -6.59 -15.14
C GLU A 342 -20.77 -6.71 -14.75
N GLU A 343 -20.49 -7.54 -13.75
CA GLU A 343 -19.13 -7.83 -13.27
C GLU A 343 -18.30 -6.59 -12.88
N THR A 344 -18.97 -5.47 -12.58
CA THR A 344 -18.37 -4.22 -12.11
C THR A 344 -18.68 -4.02 -10.63
N TYR A 345 -17.64 -3.97 -9.82
CA TYR A 345 -17.72 -3.91 -8.37
C TYR A 345 -17.21 -2.56 -7.87
N LEU A 346 -18.08 -1.85 -7.16
CA LEU A 346 -17.80 -0.51 -6.64
C LEU A 346 -17.45 -0.56 -5.16
N HIS A 347 -16.30 0.02 -4.81
CA HIS A 347 -15.89 0.26 -3.44
C HIS A 347 -15.79 1.75 -3.15
N LEU A 348 -16.59 2.22 -2.20
CA LEU A 348 -16.54 3.61 -1.71
C LEU A 348 -16.04 3.65 -0.27
N TYR A 349 -15.03 4.47 -0.03
CA TYR A 349 -14.34 4.49 1.26
C TYR A 349 -15.12 5.26 2.34
N GLY A 350 -16.16 6.03 1.97
CA GLY A 350 -16.96 6.78 2.94
C GLY A 350 -16.21 7.98 3.53
N LYS A 351 -15.25 8.56 2.79
CA LYS A 351 -14.56 9.78 3.22
C LYS A 351 -15.56 10.93 3.30
N HIS A 352 -15.56 11.68 4.39
CA HIS A 352 -16.49 12.81 4.57
C HIS A 352 -16.27 13.96 3.60
N ALA A 353 -15.02 14.16 3.17
CA ALA A 353 -14.64 15.23 2.26
C ALA A 353 -13.64 14.73 1.21
N THR A 354 -13.70 15.33 0.03
CA THR A 354 -12.80 15.07 -1.08
C THR A 354 -12.03 16.33 -1.46
N THR A 355 -10.88 16.13 -2.10
CA THR A 355 -10.03 17.17 -2.71
C THR A 355 -9.48 16.61 -4.02
N LYS A 356 -8.88 17.46 -4.87
CA LYS A 356 -8.20 17.00 -6.10
C LYS A 356 -7.27 15.81 -5.79
N MET A 357 -7.40 14.74 -6.59
CA MET A 357 -6.60 13.50 -6.53
C MET A 357 -6.74 12.68 -5.23
N LYS A 358 -7.63 13.04 -4.30
CA LYS A 358 -7.87 12.23 -3.11
C LYS A 358 -8.57 10.93 -3.51
N LYS A 359 -7.99 9.78 -3.17
CA LYS A 359 -8.63 8.46 -3.38
C LYS A 359 -9.90 8.36 -2.54
N VAL A 360 -11.06 8.24 -3.17
CA VAL A 360 -12.37 8.12 -2.48
C VAL A 360 -13.05 6.77 -2.67
N GLY A 361 -12.55 5.98 -3.61
CA GLY A 361 -13.03 4.63 -3.89
C GLY A 361 -12.18 3.96 -4.97
N HIS A 362 -12.61 2.77 -5.40
CA HIS A 362 -12.12 2.11 -6.60
C HIS A 362 -13.25 1.32 -7.27
N LEU A 363 -13.04 0.98 -8.53
CA LEU A 363 -13.82 -0.02 -9.25
C LEU A 363 -12.92 -1.22 -9.53
N THR A 364 -13.47 -2.43 -9.42
CA THR A 364 -12.88 -3.65 -9.98
C THR A 364 -13.84 -4.18 -11.04
N VAL A 365 -13.37 -4.37 -12.26
CA VAL A 365 -14.14 -4.99 -13.35
C VAL A 365 -13.51 -6.34 -13.66
N LEU A 366 -14.31 -7.39 -13.59
CA LEU A 366 -13.91 -8.73 -14.03
C LEU A 366 -14.29 -8.91 -15.50
N ASN A 367 -13.44 -9.59 -16.26
CA ASN A 367 -13.76 -10.02 -17.61
C ASN A 367 -12.76 -11.11 -18.04
N ALA A 368 -13.14 -11.97 -18.99
CA ALA A 368 -12.22 -12.94 -19.58
C ALA A 368 -11.05 -12.26 -20.35
N SER A 369 -11.24 -11.03 -20.84
CA SER A 369 -10.21 -10.22 -21.47
C SER A 369 -9.86 -9.01 -20.59
N VAL A 370 -8.57 -8.89 -20.22
CA VAL A 370 -8.07 -7.74 -19.44
C VAL A 370 -8.31 -6.42 -20.18
N ASP A 371 -8.17 -6.41 -21.51
CA ASP A 371 -8.38 -5.20 -22.33
C ASP A 371 -9.85 -4.76 -22.33
N GLU A 372 -10.77 -5.72 -22.35
CA GLU A 372 -12.21 -5.42 -22.30
C GLU A 372 -12.63 -4.97 -20.89
N ALA A 373 -12.09 -5.60 -19.84
CA ALA A 373 -12.25 -5.12 -18.46
C ALA A 373 -11.75 -3.68 -18.30
N GLU A 374 -10.61 -3.32 -18.90
CA GLU A 374 -10.09 -1.96 -18.88
C GLU A 374 -11.04 -0.98 -19.59
N ARG A 375 -11.51 -1.34 -20.79
CA ARG A 375 -12.46 -0.52 -21.55
C ARG A 375 -13.72 -0.24 -20.73
N ILE A 376 -14.31 -1.28 -20.12
CA ILE A 376 -15.50 -1.17 -19.28
C ILE A 376 -15.22 -0.33 -18.04
N ALA A 377 -14.09 -0.57 -17.35
CA ALA A 377 -13.73 0.16 -16.13
C ALA A 377 -13.55 1.66 -16.39
N LEU A 378 -12.89 2.03 -17.48
CA LEU A 378 -12.70 3.42 -17.88
C LEU A 378 -14.02 4.07 -18.28
N GLU A 379 -14.88 3.35 -19.02
CA GLU A 379 -16.22 3.83 -19.36
C GLU A 379 -17.07 4.04 -18.11
N ALA A 380 -17.09 3.09 -17.17
CA ALA A 380 -17.80 3.18 -15.91
C ALA A 380 -17.33 4.37 -15.07
N LEU A 381 -16.02 4.64 -15.03
CA LEU A 381 -15.47 5.79 -14.31
C LEU A 381 -16.03 7.13 -14.84
N THR A 382 -16.28 7.25 -16.15
CA THR A 382 -16.89 8.47 -16.73
C THR A 382 -18.33 8.72 -16.29
N LYS A 383 -19.02 7.68 -15.80
CA LYS A 383 -20.41 7.76 -15.32
C LYS A 383 -20.47 8.40 -13.93
N ILE A 384 -19.39 8.32 -13.14
CA ILE A 384 -19.30 8.86 -11.79
C ILE A 384 -19.03 10.37 -11.83
N LYS A 385 -19.93 11.16 -11.23
CA LYS A 385 -19.76 12.61 -11.08
C LYS A 385 -19.78 13.02 -9.63
N PHE A 386 -18.82 13.84 -9.22
CA PHE A 386 -18.80 14.44 -7.89
C PHE A 386 -19.76 15.63 -7.82
N LYS A 387 -20.50 15.72 -6.71
CA LYS A 387 -21.35 16.87 -6.38
C LYS A 387 -21.05 17.33 -4.95
N PRO A 388 -21.03 18.65 -4.68
CA PRO A 388 -21.02 19.14 -3.31
C PRO A 388 -22.23 18.61 -2.55
N LEU A 389 -22.01 18.13 -1.33
CA LEU A 389 -23.11 17.72 -0.46
C LEU A 389 -23.82 18.99 0.00
N LYS A 390 -25.04 19.23 -0.51
CA LYS A 390 -25.86 20.35 -0.04
C LYS A 390 -26.24 20.09 1.41
N GLU A 391 -26.05 21.09 2.28
CA GLU A 391 -26.61 21.02 3.64
C GLU A 391 -28.10 20.74 3.53
N ILE A 392 -28.54 19.62 4.10
CA ILE A 392 -29.95 19.38 4.32
C ILE A 392 -30.35 20.45 5.33
N LYS A 393 -31.07 21.50 4.87
CA LYS A 393 -31.75 22.42 5.77
C LYS A 393 -32.69 21.57 6.61
N LYS A 394 -32.29 21.31 7.86
CA LYS A 394 -33.10 20.59 8.85
C LYS A 394 -34.33 21.41 9.21
#